data_AF-A0ABD1B6U6-F1
#
_entry.id   AF-A0ABD1B6U6-F1
#
_cell.length_a   1.000
_cell.length_b   1.000
_cell.length_c   1.000
_cell.angle_alpha   90.00
_cell.angle_beta   90.00
_cell.angle_gamma   90.00
#
_symmetry.space_group_name_H-M   'P 1'
#
loop_
_entity.id
_entity.type
_entity.pdbx_description
1 polymer ?
#
loop_
_entity_poly.entity_id
_entity_poly.type
_entity_poly.pdbx_seq_one_letter_code
_entity_poly.pdbx_strand_id
1 'polypeptide(L)'
;MDSVNLKLPCYFSRTVSSISNRIKEKSVRILAFGFSTCGFLVLLHAGIYQDDMFEVSNEYGATVTVKVIYLLLSTCAIGAAVVLPWSMLNKEKSFLAEAGDCLYLIGSAYILCWCLLQLLLQQPINSGAILLLLIQILAISCLSSNGLQVNEWVEIAALYYMGMTGHFALGNSNTLATIDVAGAFIGISSHSTILSGILMFMITYASPLLFLLCLVMYIGAKLRNHSHSTISTHRETSLGQILKLKLGFPCLVPLCINSILLTAYTVVLLLMRNHLFVWSVFSPKYLYVCATTLCTYIGVCIVAITVTYTFFVTTFLRSNRTTRHNNIS
;
A
#
# COMPACT_ATOMS: atom_id res chain seq x y z
N MET A 1 -26.65 14.08 -23.63
CA MET A 1 -25.22 14.38 -23.43
C MET A 1 -25.07 14.76 -21.97
N ASP A 2 -25.02 13.75 -21.11
CA ASP A 2 -24.97 13.95 -19.67
C ASP A 2 -23.53 14.15 -19.24
N SER A 3 -23.29 15.31 -18.65
CA SER A 3 -22.00 15.74 -18.14
C SER A 3 -21.56 14.85 -16.99
N VAL A 4 -20.58 13.99 -17.27
CA VAL A 4 -19.80 13.25 -16.27
C VAL A 4 -19.00 14.28 -15.47
N ASN A 5 -19.61 14.79 -14.41
CA ASN A 5 -18.94 15.57 -13.38
C ASN A 5 -17.89 14.68 -12.71
N LEU A 6 -16.63 14.85 -13.12
CA LEU A 6 -15.47 14.13 -12.61
C LEU A 6 -15.19 14.55 -11.15
N LYS A 7 -15.93 13.99 -10.19
CA LYS A 7 -15.73 14.13 -8.73
C LYS A 7 -14.51 13.33 -8.23
N LEU A 8 -13.37 13.39 -8.90
CA LEU A 8 -12.14 12.71 -8.44
C LEU A 8 -11.52 13.34 -7.16
N PRO A 9 -11.48 14.67 -6.97
CA PRO A 9 -10.94 15.25 -5.73
C PRO A 9 -11.93 15.23 -4.54
N CYS A 10 -13.20 14.85 -4.76
CA CYS A 10 -14.24 14.95 -3.75
C CYS A 10 -14.26 13.84 -2.69
N TYR A 11 -13.59 12.69 -2.90
CA TYR A 11 -13.65 11.58 -1.93
C TYR A 11 -12.68 11.72 -0.75
N PHE A 12 -11.46 12.22 -0.99
CA PHE A 12 -10.55 12.58 0.10
C PHE A 12 -11.13 13.76 0.90
N SER A 13 -11.67 14.77 0.20
CA SER A 13 -12.33 15.93 0.82
C SER A 13 -13.59 15.55 1.61
N ARG A 14 -14.45 14.62 1.13
CA ARG A 14 -15.61 14.11 1.91
C ARG A 14 -15.20 13.27 3.12
N THR A 15 -14.13 12.48 2.99
CA THR A 15 -13.61 11.70 4.11
C THR A 15 -13.03 12.64 5.18
N VAL A 16 -12.36 13.72 4.78
CA VAL A 16 -11.86 14.78 5.68
C VAL A 16 -13.00 15.64 6.24
N SER A 17 -14.05 15.96 5.47
CA SER A 17 -15.18 16.78 5.92
C SER A 17 -16.13 16.05 6.87
N SER A 18 -16.11 14.71 6.88
CA SER A 18 -16.84 13.86 7.83
C SER A 18 -16.16 13.78 9.22
N ILE A 19 -14.95 14.31 9.36
CA ILE A 19 -14.13 14.22 10.57
C ILE A 19 -14.49 15.38 11.51
N SER A 20 -15.68 15.33 12.09
CA SER A 20 -16.10 16.25 13.15
C SER A 20 -15.40 15.87 14.47
N ASN A 21 -14.17 16.37 14.67
CA ASN A 21 -13.55 16.58 15.98
C ASN A 21 -12.18 17.27 15.83
N ARG A 22 -11.92 18.32 16.62
CA ARG A 22 -10.67 19.12 16.60
C ARG A 22 -9.37 18.30 16.72
N ILE A 23 -9.39 17.18 17.46
CA ILE A 23 -8.20 16.31 17.63
C ILE A 23 -7.90 15.53 16.35
N LYS A 24 -8.95 15.08 15.65
CA LYS A 24 -8.83 14.30 14.42
C LYS A 24 -8.33 15.16 13.27
N GLU A 25 -8.81 16.40 13.17
CA GLU A 25 -8.29 17.37 12.21
C GLU A 25 -6.81 17.68 12.45
N LYS A 26 -6.34 17.73 13.71
CA LYS A 26 -4.92 17.97 14.00
C LYS A 26 -4.05 16.82 13.53
N SER A 27 -4.40 15.57 13.85
CA SER A 27 -3.64 14.39 13.38
C SER A 27 -3.62 14.28 11.85
N VAL A 28 -4.76 14.51 11.19
CA VAL A 28 -4.84 14.50 9.72
C VAL A 28 -4.04 15.64 9.10
N ARG A 29 -4.10 16.85 9.67
CA ARG A 29 -3.30 18.00 9.20
C ARG A 29 -1.80 17.78 9.36
N ILE A 30 -1.36 17.20 10.49
CA ILE A 30 0.06 16.87 10.71
C ILE A 30 0.53 15.85 9.67
N LEU A 31 -0.28 14.81 9.42
CA LEU A 31 0.06 13.79 8.44
C LEU A 31 0.09 14.34 7.00
N ALA A 32 -0.89 15.18 6.64
CA ALA A 32 -0.93 15.86 5.35
C ALA A 32 0.25 16.83 5.16
N PHE A 33 0.65 17.55 6.21
CA PHE A 33 1.85 18.37 6.20
C PHE A 33 3.10 17.53 5.96
N GLY A 34 3.23 16.38 6.63
CA GLY A 34 4.33 15.44 6.42
C GLY A 34 4.42 14.89 4.99
N PHE A 35 3.28 14.56 4.37
CA PHE A 35 3.29 14.13 2.96
C PHE A 35 3.62 15.28 2.00
N SER A 36 3.14 16.49 2.27
CA SER A 36 3.45 17.67 1.46
C SER A 36 4.93 18.01 1.52
N THR A 37 5.55 17.95 2.71
CA THR A 37 7.00 18.17 2.86
C THR A 37 7.81 17.07 2.20
N CYS A 38 7.40 15.80 2.30
CA CYS A 38 8.02 14.71 1.53
C CYS A 38 7.96 14.98 0.02
N GLY A 39 6.78 15.33 -0.50
CA GLY A 39 6.57 15.60 -1.92
C GLY A 39 7.41 16.77 -2.43
N PHE A 40 7.46 17.85 -1.66
CA PHE A 40 8.32 19.00 -1.97
C PHE A 40 9.81 18.62 -1.98
N LEU A 41 10.28 17.83 -1.01
CA LEU A 41 11.67 17.38 -0.97
C LEU A 41 12.03 16.47 -2.15
N VAL A 42 11.12 15.58 -2.57
CA VAL A 42 11.33 14.74 -3.77
C VAL A 42 11.41 15.60 -5.03
N LEU A 43 10.52 16.59 -5.18
CA LEU A 43 10.56 17.52 -6.31
C LEU A 43 11.81 18.41 -6.30
N LEU A 44 12.23 18.88 -5.12
CA LEU A 44 13.45 19.66 -4.95
C LEU A 44 14.66 18.81 -5.34
N HIS A 45 14.71 17.55 -4.91
CA HIS A 45 15.77 16.63 -5.28
C HIS A 45 15.80 16.38 -6.80
N ALA A 46 14.63 16.14 -7.41
CA ALA A 46 14.52 15.97 -8.86
C ALA A 46 14.98 17.23 -9.63
N GLY A 47 14.55 18.42 -9.21
CA GLY A 47 14.90 19.67 -9.88
C GLY A 47 16.37 20.10 -9.71
N ILE A 48 16.98 19.86 -8.54
CA ILE A 48 18.36 20.28 -8.26
C ILE A 48 19.38 19.28 -8.82
N TYR A 49 19.09 17.98 -8.77
CA TYR A 49 20.09 16.94 -9.03
C TYR A 49 19.92 16.22 -10.38
N GLN A 50 18.87 16.53 -11.16
CA GLN A 50 18.73 15.99 -12.52
C GLN A 50 19.17 16.94 -13.64
N ASP A 51 19.19 18.26 -13.41
CA ASP A 51 19.46 19.26 -14.46
C ASP A 51 20.91 19.76 -14.58
N ASP A 52 21.83 19.45 -13.65
CA ASP A 52 23.24 19.92 -13.68
C ASP A 52 24.18 18.73 -13.43
N MET A 53 25.13 18.30 -14.28
CA MET A 53 26.24 18.97 -14.99
C MET A 53 27.13 19.95 -14.17
N PHE A 54 26.94 20.09 -12.85
CA PHE A 54 27.86 20.85 -12.00
C PHE A 54 28.46 20.01 -10.87
N GLU A 55 29.71 19.61 -11.12
CA GLU A 55 30.82 19.43 -10.18
C GLU A 55 30.54 18.73 -8.84
N VAL A 56 30.95 17.44 -8.77
CA VAL A 56 31.82 16.72 -7.78
C VAL A 56 31.82 17.08 -6.28
N SER A 57 31.31 18.24 -5.87
CA SER A 57 31.22 18.74 -4.50
C SER A 57 29.88 18.46 -3.80
N ASN A 58 28.85 18.01 -4.53
CA ASN A 58 27.46 17.92 -4.03
C ASN A 58 26.93 16.49 -3.75
N GLU A 59 27.77 15.46 -3.93
CA GLU A 59 27.40 14.05 -3.76
C GLU A 59 27.04 13.70 -2.31
N TYR A 60 27.76 14.30 -1.35
CA TYR A 60 27.44 14.17 0.07
C TYR A 60 26.10 14.83 0.43
N GLY A 61 25.81 16.02 -0.14
CA GLY A 61 24.54 16.72 0.07
C GLY A 61 23.34 15.96 -0.50
N ALA A 62 23.50 15.39 -1.70
CA ALA A 62 22.47 14.56 -2.34
C ALA A 62 22.14 13.32 -1.50
N THR A 63 23.16 12.58 -1.06
CA THR A 63 22.96 11.36 -0.25
C THR A 63 22.34 11.66 1.11
N VAL A 64 22.71 12.77 1.76
CA VAL A 64 22.08 13.22 3.01
C VAL A 64 20.61 13.57 2.77
N THR A 65 20.29 14.29 1.70
CA THR A 65 18.90 14.67 1.34
C THR A 65 18.04 13.42 1.12
N VAL A 66 18.53 12.44 0.37
CA VAL A 66 17.84 11.17 0.13
C VAL A 66 17.60 10.40 1.45
N LYS A 67 18.60 10.33 2.33
CA LYS A 67 18.45 9.69 3.65
C LYS A 67 17.38 10.36 4.51
N VAL A 68 17.30 11.70 4.46
CA VAL A 68 16.25 12.47 5.14
C VAL A 68 14.88 12.12 4.56
N ILE A 69 14.75 12.02 3.23
CA ILE A 69 13.50 11.62 2.58
C ILE A 69 13.09 10.20 3.01
N TYR A 70 14.00 9.23 3.04
CA TYR A 70 13.71 7.87 3.53
C TYR A 70 13.22 7.86 4.99
N LEU A 71 13.88 8.62 5.87
CA LEU A 71 13.48 8.73 7.26
C LEU A 71 12.08 9.35 7.39
N LEU A 72 11.81 10.42 6.64
CA LEU A 72 10.53 11.12 6.68
C LEU A 72 9.39 10.22 6.15
N LEU A 73 9.58 9.56 5.01
CA LEU A 73 8.59 8.64 4.44
C LEU A 73 8.29 7.45 5.37
N SER A 74 9.32 6.86 5.97
CA SER A 74 9.18 5.74 6.91
C SER A 74 8.45 6.16 8.18
N THR A 75 8.85 7.30 8.78
CA THR A 75 8.19 7.83 9.98
C THR A 75 6.75 8.26 9.72
N CYS A 76 6.42 8.82 8.56
CA CYS A 76 5.05 9.12 8.18
C CYS A 76 4.19 7.85 8.00
N ALA A 77 4.71 6.80 7.35
CA ALA A 77 3.99 5.55 7.15
C ALA A 77 3.72 4.82 8.49
N ILE A 78 4.75 4.65 9.31
CA ILE A 78 4.64 4.01 10.64
C ILE A 78 3.78 4.86 11.57
N GLY A 79 3.98 6.18 11.56
CA GLY A 79 3.19 7.13 12.35
C GLY A 79 1.70 7.07 11.99
N ALA A 80 1.35 6.99 10.71
CA ALA A 80 -0.04 6.81 10.28
C ALA A 80 -0.63 5.50 10.84
N ALA A 81 0.09 4.39 10.70
CA ALA A 81 -0.37 3.08 11.16
C ALA A 81 -0.59 3.02 12.68
N VAL A 82 0.29 3.66 13.46
CA VAL A 82 0.27 3.61 14.92
C VAL A 82 -0.66 4.65 15.52
N VAL A 83 -0.64 5.91 15.05
CA VAL A 83 -1.31 7.04 15.72
C VAL A 83 -2.78 7.16 15.33
N LEU A 84 -3.15 6.85 14.08
CA LEU A 84 -4.51 7.05 13.58
C LEU A 84 -5.57 6.22 14.34
N PRO A 85 -5.35 4.93 14.66
CA PRO A 85 -6.31 4.13 15.42
C PRO A 85 -6.61 4.70 16.82
N TRP A 86 -5.65 5.41 17.43
CA TRP A 86 -5.83 6.02 18.75
C TRP A 86 -6.54 7.38 18.69
N SER A 87 -6.29 8.15 17.63
CA SER A 87 -6.79 9.53 17.50
C SER A 87 -8.22 9.61 16.94
N MET A 88 -8.61 8.70 16.06
CA MET A 88 -9.85 8.83 15.28
C MET A 88 -11.15 8.46 16.00
N LEU A 89 -11.11 8.24 17.31
CA LEU A 89 -12.22 7.67 18.06
C LEU A 89 -13.44 8.62 18.13
N ASN A 90 -14.59 8.24 17.54
CA ASN A 90 -15.87 8.96 17.57
C ASN A 90 -16.91 8.26 18.45
N LYS A 91 -17.70 9.03 19.21
CA LYS A 91 -18.78 8.48 20.05
C LYS A 91 -20.02 8.07 19.25
N GLU A 92 -20.25 8.67 18.09
CA GLU A 92 -21.51 8.56 17.35
C GLU A 92 -21.49 7.52 16.21
N LYS A 93 -20.31 7.04 15.81
CA LYS A 93 -20.18 6.08 14.70
C LYS A 93 -20.26 4.64 15.20
N SER A 94 -20.76 3.75 14.34
CA SER A 94 -20.65 2.31 14.58
C SER A 94 -19.17 1.91 14.66
N PHE A 95 -18.87 0.84 15.40
CA PHE A 95 -17.51 0.28 15.50
C PHE A 95 -16.91 -0.02 14.11
N LEU A 96 -17.74 -0.55 13.21
CA LEU A 96 -17.34 -1.00 11.88
C LEU A 96 -16.99 0.19 10.97
N ALA A 97 -17.81 1.25 11.00
CA ALA A 97 -17.56 2.48 10.26
C ALA A 97 -16.29 3.18 10.74
N GLU A 98 -16.04 3.17 12.05
CA GLU A 98 -14.88 3.78 12.66
C GLU A 98 -13.57 3.08 12.29
N ALA A 99 -13.51 1.74 12.45
CA ALA A 99 -12.35 0.97 12.00
C ALA A 99 -12.13 1.12 10.48
N GLY A 100 -13.23 1.20 9.70
CA GLY A 100 -13.18 1.40 8.26
C GLY A 100 -12.56 2.74 7.84
N ASP A 101 -12.98 3.83 8.49
CA ASP A 101 -12.42 5.17 8.26
C ASP A 101 -10.91 5.22 8.61
N CYS A 102 -10.50 4.57 9.71
CA CYS A 102 -9.08 4.49 10.10
C CYS A 102 -8.25 3.73 9.07
N LEU A 103 -8.70 2.53 8.67
CA LEU A 103 -8.00 1.70 7.69
C LEU A 103 -7.93 2.36 6.31
N TYR A 104 -8.98 3.06 5.89
CA TYR A 104 -8.98 3.84 4.65
C TYR A 104 -7.88 4.91 4.67
N LEU A 105 -7.76 5.65 5.77
CA LEU A 105 -6.75 6.70 5.92
C LEU A 105 -5.33 6.12 6.00
N ILE A 106 -5.12 5.04 6.76
CA ILE A 106 -3.82 4.33 6.84
C ILE A 106 -3.42 3.79 5.46
N GLY A 107 -4.35 3.16 4.74
CA GLY A 107 -4.07 2.66 3.39
C GLY A 107 -3.73 3.79 2.41
N SER A 108 -4.42 4.93 2.50
CA SER A 108 -4.08 6.11 1.68
C SER A 108 -2.68 6.66 1.98
N ALA A 109 -2.27 6.65 3.25
CA ALA A 109 -0.92 7.03 3.67
C ALA A 109 0.15 6.09 3.08
N TYR A 110 -0.09 4.78 3.10
CA TYR A 110 0.83 3.81 2.50
C TYR A 110 0.97 3.99 1.00
N ILE A 111 -0.13 4.17 0.27
CA ILE A 111 -0.12 4.43 -1.16
C ILE A 111 0.71 5.67 -1.48
N LEU A 112 0.46 6.78 -0.78
CA LEU A 112 1.19 8.04 -1.02
C LEU A 112 2.68 7.93 -0.68
N CYS A 113 3.03 7.37 0.49
CA CYS A 113 4.43 7.14 0.85
C CYS A 113 5.14 6.25 -0.17
N TRP A 114 4.47 5.19 -0.63
CA TRP A 114 5.04 4.27 -1.60
C TRP A 114 5.25 4.94 -2.96
N CYS A 115 4.26 5.68 -3.47
CA CYS A 115 4.40 6.42 -4.72
C CYS A 115 5.54 7.44 -4.65
N LEU A 116 5.66 8.20 -3.56
CA LEU A 116 6.77 9.15 -3.36
C LEU A 116 8.13 8.45 -3.28
N LEU A 117 8.20 7.30 -2.61
CA LEU A 117 9.42 6.49 -2.56
C LEU A 117 9.82 6.01 -3.97
N GLN A 118 8.86 5.56 -4.78
CA GLN A 118 9.13 5.07 -6.13
C GLN A 118 9.47 6.19 -7.11
N LEU A 119 8.90 7.38 -6.94
CA LEU A 119 9.31 8.57 -7.72
C LEU A 119 10.75 8.98 -7.43
N LEU A 120 11.24 8.72 -6.21
CA LEU A 120 12.63 8.97 -5.84
C LEU A 120 13.59 7.89 -6.36
N LEU A 121 13.17 6.62 -6.29
CA LEU A 121 14.03 5.48 -6.62
C LEU A 121 14.07 5.13 -8.10
N GLN A 122 12.99 5.37 -8.84
CA GLN A 122 12.90 4.99 -10.25
C GLN A 122 13.30 6.12 -11.17
N GLN A 123 13.68 5.76 -12.40
CA GLN A 123 13.94 6.72 -13.46
C GLN A 123 12.68 7.59 -13.74
N PRO A 124 12.85 8.88 -14.08
CA PRO A 124 11.72 9.79 -14.34
C PRO A 124 10.77 9.32 -15.42
N ILE A 125 11.25 8.54 -16.40
CA ILE A 125 10.41 7.99 -17.47
C ILE A 125 9.30 7.07 -16.92
N ASN A 126 9.54 6.41 -15.78
CA ASN A 126 8.58 5.55 -15.12
C ASN A 126 7.57 6.31 -14.25
N SER A 127 7.76 7.62 -14.03
CA SER A 127 6.84 8.45 -13.22
C SER A 127 5.41 8.46 -13.79
N GLY A 128 5.28 8.47 -15.12
CA GLY A 128 3.98 8.41 -15.79
C GLY A 128 3.25 7.09 -15.54
N ALA A 129 3.98 5.96 -15.53
CA ALA A 129 3.42 4.66 -15.21
C ALA A 129 2.97 4.59 -13.74
N ILE A 130 3.76 5.12 -12.79
CA ILE A 130 3.38 5.20 -11.37
C ILE A 130 2.09 6.03 -11.20
N LEU A 131 1.99 7.18 -11.88
CA LEU A 131 0.78 8.02 -11.84
C LEU A 131 -0.44 7.27 -12.37
N LEU A 132 -0.29 6.55 -13.48
CA LEU A 132 -1.36 5.77 -14.08
C LEU A 132 -1.83 4.64 -13.15
N LEU A 133 -0.92 3.94 -12.49
CA LEU A 133 -1.26 2.94 -11.48
C LEU A 133 -2.02 3.56 -10.29
N LEU A 134 -1.62 4.75 -9.83
CA LEU A 134 -2.33 5.48 -8.78
C LEU A 134 -3.76 5.85 -9.20
N ILE A 135 -3.93 6.37 -10.43
CA ILE A 135 -5.25 6.72 -10.98
C ILE A 135 -6.13 5.46 -11.08
N GLN A 136 -5.58 4.33 -11.51
CA GLN A 136 -6.30 3.06 -11.60
C GLN A 136 -6.78 2.55 -10.23
N ILE A 137 -5.91 2.62 -9.21
CA ILE A 137 -6.27 2.27 -7.83
C ILE A 137 -7.43 3.14 -7.33
N LEU A 138 -7.35 4.46 -7.56
CA LEU A 138 -8.40 5.39 -7.16
C LEU A 138 -9.70 5.14 -7.93
N ALA A 139 -9.63 4.86 -9.23
CA ALA A 139 -10.78 4.54 -10.06
C ALA A 139 -11.52 3.29 -9.55
N ILE A 140 -10.79 2.21 -9.22
CA ILE A 140 -11.38 0.99 -8.67
C ILE A 140 -12.03 1.25 -7.31
N SER A 141 -11.39 2.04 -6.44
CA SER A 141 -11.97 2.39 -5.14
C SER A 141 -13.26 3.22 -5.27
N CYS A 142 -13.31 4.13 -6.25
CA CYS A 142 -14.50 4.92 -6.56
C CYS A 142 -15.63 4.05 -7.13
N LEU A 143 -15.30 3.12 -8.03
CA LEU A 143 -16.28 2.20 -8.62
C LEU A 143 -16.86 1.23 -7.59
N SER A 144 -16.04 0.70 -6.69
CA SER A 144 -16.49 -0.16 -5.59
C SER A 144 -17.47 0.57 -4.65
N SER A 145 -17.31 1.90 -4.50
CA SER A 145 -18.24 2.74 -3.74
C SER A 145 -19.61 2.91 -4.42
N ASN A 146 -19.70 2.75 -5.74
CA ASN A 146 -20.93 2.92 -6.51
C ASN A 146 -21.82 1.66 -6.53
N GLY A 147 -21.48 0.63 -5.75
CA GLY A 147 -22.37 -0.51 -5.51
C GLY A 147 -22.47 -1.52 -6.64
N LEU A 148 -21.47 -1.59 -7.53
CA LEU A 148 -21.40 -2.66 -8.52
C LEU A 148 -21.32 -4.00 -7.78
N GLN A 149 -22.30 -4.89 -8.00
CA GLN A 149 -22.39 -6.19 -7.30
C GLN A 149 -21.41 -7.21 -7.90
N VAL A 150 -20.11 -6.94 -7.78
CA VAL A 150 -19.05 -7.88 -8.15
C VAL A 150 -18.63 -8.67 -6.91
N ASN A 151 -18.33 -9.95 -7.10
CA ASN A 151 -17.85 -10.79 -6.02
C ASN A 151 -16.47 -10.30 -5.52
N GLU A 152 -16.29 -10.25 -4.19
CA GLU A 152 -15.10 -9.64 -3.55
C GLU A 152 -13.77 -10.29 -4.00
N TRP A 153 -13.72 -11.61 -4.08
CA TRP A 153 -12.56 -12.35 -4.60
C TRP A 153 -12.16 -11.97 -6.03
N VAL A 154 -13.12 -11.62 -6.89
CA VAL A 154 -12.84 -11.18 -8.27
C VAL A 154 -12.23 -9.78 -8.28
N GLU A 155 -12.74 -8.86 -7.44
CA GLU A 155 -12.17 -7.52 -7.29
C GLU A 155 -10.72 -7.59 -6.79
N ILE A 156 -10.45 -8.42 -5.78
CA ILE A 156 -9.12 -8.62 -5.21
C ILE A 156 -8.18 -9.27 -6.22
N ALA A 157 -8.65 -10.29 -6.96
CA ALA A 157 -7.84 -10.92 -8.00
C ALA A 157 -7.51 -9.93 -9.12
N ALA A 158 -8.47 -9.10 -9.55
CA ALA A 158 -8.24 -8.07 -10.55
C ALA A 158 -7.21 -7.03 -10.08
N LEU A 159 -7.29 -6.57 -8.82
CA LEU A 159 -6.30 -5.69 -8.22
C LEU A 159 -4.90 -6.33 -8.18
N TYR A 160 -4.82 -7.61 -7.81
CA TYR A 160 -3.56 -8.34 -7.78
C TYR A 160 -2.93 -8.45 -9.18
N TYR A 161 -3.70 -8.86 -10.18
CA TYR A 161 -3.22 -8.91 -11.57
C TYR A 161 -2.88 -7.54 -12.13
N MET A 162 -3.55 -6.48 -11.70
CA MET A 162 -3.19 -5.12 -12.08
C MET A 162 -1.80 -4.73 -11.56
N GLY A 163 -1.43 -5.14 -10.34
CA GLY A 163 -0.06 -4.99 -9.84
C GLY A 163 0.97 -5.80 -10.59
N MET A 164 0.62 -7.01 -11.00
CA MET A 164 1.49 -7.83 -11.86
C MET A 164 1.67 -7.22 -13.25
N THR A 165 0.61 -6.64 -13.83
CA THR A 165 0.70 -5.90 -15.10
C THR A 165 1.56 -4.64 -14.94
N GLY A 166 1.42 -3.94 -13.81
CA GLY A 166 2.23 -2.77 -13.51
C GLY A 166 3.72 -3.08 -13.35
N HIS A 167 4.10 -4.30 -12.92
CA HIS A 167 5.49 -4.73 -12.93
C HIS A 167 6.11 -4.66 -14.33
N PHE A 168 5.37 -5.13 -15.36
CA PHE A 168 5.80 -5.03 -16.75
C PHE A 168 5.67 -3.61 -17.31
N ALA A 169 4.67 -2.84 -16.87
CA ALA A 169 4.51 -1.44 -17.29
C ALA A 169 5.68 -0.54 -16.84
N LEU A 170 6.38 -0.91 -15.77
CA LEU A 170 7.61 -0.25 -15.30
C LEU A 170 8.88 -0.70 -16.05
N GLY A 171 8.74 -1.52 -17.10
CA GLY A 171 9.85 -1.96 -17.96
C GLY A 171 10.54 -3.27 -17.54
N ASN A 172 10.03 -3.97 -16.52
CA ASN A 172 10.58 -5.26 -16.13
C ASN A 172 10.17 -6.38 -17.10
N SER A 173 11.03 -7.38 -17.32
CA SER A 173 10.76 -8.49 -18.26
C SER A 173 11.00 -9.89 -17.67
N ASN A 174 11.03 -10.04 -16.34
CA ASN A 174 11.42 -11.27 -15.64
C ASN A 174 12.79 -11.83 -16.10
N THR A 175 13.69 -10.94 -16.49
CA THR A 175 15.09 -11.24 -16.79
C THR A 175 15.98 -10.45 -15.85
N LEU A 176 17.10 -11.04 -15.41
CA LEU A 176 18.02 -10.37 -14.47
C LEU A 176 18.59 -9.05 -15.04
N ALA A 177 18.60 -8.89 -16.37
CA ALA A 177 19.04 -7.68 -17.05
C ALA A 177 18.13 -6.47 -16.82
N THR A 178 16.85 -6.69 -16.48
CA THR A 178 15.90 -5.59 -16.22
C THR A 178 15.89 -5.09 -14.78
N ILE A 179 16.66 -5.72 -13.90
CA ILE A 179 16.75 -5.30 -12.50
C ILE A 179 17.57 -4.01 -12.42
N ASP A 180 16.95 -2.94 -11.91
CA ASP A 180 17.60 -1.64 -11.79
C ASP A 180 18.58 -1.63 -10.60
N VAL A 181 19.84 -1.93 -10.91
CA VAL A 181 20.95 -1.86 -9.94
C VAL A 181 21.32 -0.41 -9.62
N ALA A 182 21.18 0.51 -10.58
CA ALA A 182 21.57 1.91 -10.39
C ALA A 182 20.65 2.59 -9.37
N GLY A 183 19.34 2.41 -9.50
CA GLY A 183 18.36 2.92 -8.54
C GLY A 183 18.57 2.39 -7.12
N ALA A 184 19.06 1.14 -6.99
CA ALA A 184 19.30 0.50 -5.71
C ALA A 184 20.44 1.13 -4.88
N PHE A 185 21.30 1.96 -5.48
CA PHE A 185 22.38 2.68 -4.80
C PHE A 185 22.03 4.13 -4.45
N ILE A 186 20.83 4.61 -4.79
CA ILE A 186 20.37 5.97 -4.46
C ILE A 186 20.31 6.14 -2.92
N GLY A 187 21.17 7.00 -2.37
CA GLY A 187 21.24 7.31 -0.94
C GLY A 187 22.08 6.36 -0.08
N ILE A 188 22.76 5.39 -0.68
CA ILE A 188 23.66 4.47 0.02
C ILE A 188 25.09 5.03 0.01
N SER A 189 25.67 5.29 1.18
CA SER A 189 27.02 5.88 1.29
C SER A 189 28.15 4.85 1.47
N SER A 190 27.83 3.62 1.87
CA SER A 190 28.80 2.51 1.95
C SER A 190 28.26 1.35 1.12
N HIS A 191 29.11 0.65 0.36
CA HIS A 191 28.72 -0.50 -0.47
C HIS A 191 28.20 -1.68 0.39
N SER A 192 26.99 -1.53 0.93
CA SER A 192 26.27 -2.55 1.68
C SER A 192 25.40 -3.33 0.71
N THR A 193 25.79 -4.57 0.45
CA THR A 193 25.08 -5.50 -0.43
C THR A 193 23.66 -5.80 0.04
N ILE A 194 23.45 -5.80 1.37
CA ILE A 194 22.15 -6.09 1.97
C ILE A 194 21.19 -4.94 1.73
N LEU A 195 21.61 -3.70 1.97
CA LEU A 195 20.75 -2.53 1.83
C LEU A 195 20.38 -2.30 0.36
N SER A 196 21.35 -2.40 -0.55
CA SER A 196 21.07 -2.29 -1.99
C SER A 196 20.20 -3.44 -2.47
N GLY A 197 20.38 -4.67 -1.97
CA GLY A 197 19.49 -5.80 -2.27
C GLY A 197 18.03 -5.55 -1.86
N ILE A 198 17.79 -4.93 -0.70
CA ILE A 198 16.45 -4.55 -0.26
C ILE A 198 15.88 -3.47 -1.18
N LEU A 199 16.61 -2.40 -1.48
CA LEU A 199 16.13 -1.35 -2.39
C LEU A 199 15.82 -1.90 -3.78
N MET A 200 16.70 -2.75 -4.32
CA MET A 200 16.53 -3.42 -5.60
C MET A 200 15.24 -4.26 -5.64
N PHE A 201 14.94 -4.99 -4.55
CA PHE A 201 13.68 -5.72 -4.41
C PHE A 201 12.48 -4.77 -4.42
N MET A 202 12.56 -3.65 -3.69
CA MET A 202 11.48 -2.65 -3.59
C MET A 202 11.25 -1.91 -4.92
N ILE A 203 12.28 -1.70 -5.73
CA ILE A 203 12.19 -1.13 -7.09
C ILE A 203 11.58 -2.15 -8.05
N THR A 204 12.09 -3.39 -8.06
CA THR A 204 11.65 -4.45 -8.97
C THR A 204 10.18 -4.81 -8.74
N TYR A 205 9.78 -4.93 -7.47
CA TYR A 205 8.41 -5.26 -7.06
C TYR A 205 7.59 -4.04 -6.65
N ALA A 206 7.95 -2.86 -7.17
CA ALA A 206 7.29 -1.60 -6.87
C ALA A 206 5.77 -1.65 -7.08
N SER A 207 5.32 -2.15 -8.24
CA SER A 207 3.89 -2.20 -8.54
C SER A 207 3.15 -3.28 -7.72
N PRO A 208 3.58 -4.56 -7.68
CA PRO A 208 2.92 -5.56 -6.83
C PRO A 208 2.80 -5.15 -5.35
N LEU A 209 3.85 -4.55 -4.77
CA LEU A 209 3.79 -4.03 -3.39
C LEU A 209 2.80 -2.88 -3.23
N LEU A 210 2.73 -1.95 -4.20
CA LEU A 210 1.75 -0.86 -4.17
C LEU A 210 0.31 -1.38 -4.07
N PHE A 211 -0.04 -2.39 -4.87
CA PHE A 211 -1.38 -2.99 -4.84
C PHE A 211 -1.65 -3.78 -3.55
N LEU A 212 -0.64 -4.47 -3.02
CA LEU A 212 -0.77 -5.15 -1.73
C LEU A 212 -1.00 -4.14 -0.59
N LEU A 213 -0.30 -3.01 -0.59
CA LEU A 213 -0.52 -1.92 0.38
C LEU A 213 -1.90 -1.27 0.20
N CYS A 214 -2.40 -1.17 -1.04
CA CYS A 214 -3.74 -0.67 -1.34
C CYS A 214 -4.86 -1.55 -0.75
N LEU A 215 -4.62 -2.84 -0.50
CA LEU A 215 -5.63 -3.72 0.12
C LEU A 215 -6.10 -3.19 1.49
N VAL A 216 -5.25 -2.49 2.24
CA VAL A 216 -5.64 -1.85 3.51
C VAL A 216 -6.74 -0.81 3.29
N MET A 217 -6.58 0.04 2.27
CA MET A 217 -7.58 1.05 1.89
C MET A 217 -8.87 0.39 1.38
N TYR A 218 -8.74 -0.66 0.56
CA TYR A 218 -9.88 -1.43 0.04
C TYR A 218 -10.72 -2.06 1.16
N ILE A 219 -10.06 -2.72 2.13
CA ILE A 219 -10.72 -3.29 3.32
C ILE A 219 -11.43 -2.18 4.09
N GLY A 220 -10.78 -1.04 4.33
CA GLY A 220 -11.39 0.10 5.02
C GLY A 220 -12.65 0.62 4.32
N ALA A 221 -12.59 0.79 2.99
CA ALA A 221 -13.73 1.22 2.19
C ALA A 221 -14.90 0.24 2.23
N LYS A 222 -14.62 -1.07 2.09
CA LYS A 222 -15.65 -2.11 2.14
C LYS A 222 -16.33 -2.19 3.50
N LEU A 223 -15.53 -2.08 4.56
CA LEU A 223 -15.98 -2.10 5.95
C LEU A 223 -16.89 -0.90 6.27
N ARG A 224 -16.53 0.29 5.79
CA ARG A 224 -17.35 1.50 5.90
C ARG A 224 -18.70 1.35 5.21
N ASN A 225 -18.71 0.84 3.98
CA ASN A 225 -19.94 0.66 3.20
C ASN A 225 -20.89 -0.35 3.86
N HIS A 226 -20.35 -1.44 4.42
CA HIS A 226 -21.16 -2.45 5.11
C HIS A 226 -21.83 -1.89 6.37
N SER A 227 -21.14 -1.02 7.12
CA SER A 227 -21.74 -0.38 8.30
C SER A 227 -23.02 0.39 7.97
N HIS A 228 -23.09 1.01 6.79
CA HIS A 228 -24.25 1.79 6.39
C HIS A 228 -25.45 0.88 6.05
N SER A 229 -25.17 -0.37 5.65
CA SER A 229 -26.20 -1.38 5.36
C SER A 229 -26.71 -2.13 6.60
N THR A 230 -25.87 -2.34 7.63
CA THR A 230 -26.20 -3.17 8.81
C THR A 230 -26.94 -2.43 9.93
N ILE A 231 -27.22 -1.13 9.79
CA ILE A 231 -28.09 -0.40 10.74
C ILE A 231 -29.53 -1.00 10.75
N SER A 232 -29.88 -1.83 9.76
CA SER A 232 -31.24 -2.37 9.58
C SER A 232 -31.49 -3.79 10.09
N THR A 233 -30.49 -4.58 10.49
CA THR A 233 -30.73 -6.00 10.85
C THR A 233 -29.88 -6.50 12.02
N HIS A 234 -30.49 -7.38 12.80
CA HIS A 234 -30.19 -7.77 14.17
C HIS A 234 -28.72 -8.12 14.50
N ARG A 235 -28.36 -7.64 15.69
CA ARG A 235 -27.23 -7.90 16.59
C ARG A 235 -26.90 -9.41 16.71
N GLU A 236 -25.61 -9.74 16.77
CA GLU A 236 -25.01 -10.97 17.38
C GLU A 236 -24.51 -12.14 16.50
N THR A 237 -24.14 -11.94 15.23
CA THR A 237 -23.06 -12.78 14.65
C THR A 237 -21.70 -12.22 15.05
N SER A 238 -20.86 -13.03 15.69
CA SER A 238 -19.63 -12.54 16.34
C SER A 238 -18.78 -11.69 15.39
N LEU A 239 -18.48 -10.46 15.81
CA LEU A 239 -17.75 -9.48 15.02
C LEU A 239 -16.40 -10.03 14.52
N GLY A 240 -15.77 -10.90 15.32
CA GLY A 240 -14.57 -11.64 14.95
C GLY A 240 -14.78 -12.61 13.78
N GLN A 241 -15.95 -13.23 13.62
CA GLN A 241 -16.25 -14.10 12.47
C GLN A 241 -16.46 -13.31 11.19
N ILE A 242 -17.21 -12.21 11.23
CA ILE A 242 -17.40 -11.32 10.07
C ILE A 242 -16.04 -10.78 9.62
N LEU A 243 -15.18 -10.43 10.58
CA LEU A 243 -13.83 -9.95 10.30
C LEU A 243 -12.93 -11.03 9.70
N LYS A 244 -12.90 -12.23 10.29
CA LYS A 244 -12.11 -13.35 9.76
C LYS A 244 -12.53 -13.70 8.34
N LEU A 245 -13.84 -13.64 8.06
CA LEU A 245 -14.38 -13.90 6.73
C LEU A 245 -13.99 -12.80 5.72
N LYS A 246 -14.07 -11.53 6.13
CA LYS A 246 -13.82 -10.36 5.25
C LYS A 246 -12.35 -9.98 5.10
N LEU A 247 -11.49 -10.33 6.07
CA LEU A 247 -10.03 -10.27 5.97
C LEU A 247 -9.48 -11.49 5.23
N GLY A 248 -10.21 -12.60 5.26
CA GLY A 248 -9.85 -13.85 4.61
C GLY A 248 -9.57 -13.64 3.12
N PHE A 249 -10.52 -13.11 2.34
CA PHE A 249 -10.33 -12.97 0.89
C PHE A 249 -9.16 -12.06 0.48
N PRO A 250 -8.99 -10.84 1.02
CA PRO A 250 -7.86 -9.95 0.68
C PRO A 250 -6.48 -10.57 0.89
N CYS A 251 -6.33 -11.42 1.91
CA CYS A 251 -5.06 -12.08 2.22
C CYS A 251 -4.93 -13.43 1.49
N LEU A 252 -6.00 -14.22 1.44
CA LEU A 252 -6.00 -15.58 0.90
C LEU A 252 -5.88 -15.60 -0.62
N VAL A 253 -6.55 -14.70 -1.34
CA VAL A 253 -6.56 -14.70 -2.81
C VAL A 253 -5.14 -14.48 -3.38
N PRO A 254 -4.38 -13.44 -2.98
CA PRO A 254 -3.00 -13.27 -3.45
C PRO A 254 -2.09 -14.44 -3.06
N LEU A 255 -2.24 -14.99 -1.85
CA LEU A 255 -1.45 -16.15 -1.39
C LEU A 255 -1.74 -17.40 -2.21
N CYS A 256 -3.02 -17.70 -2.48
CA CYS A 256 -3.42 -18.84 -3.29
C CYS A 256 -2.90 -18.73 -4.72
N ILE A 257 -3.05 -17.57 -5.36
CA ILE A 257 -2.56 -17.33 -6.73
C ILE A 257 -1.05 -17.55 -6.80
N ASN A 258 -0.28 -17.01 -5.85
CA ASN A 258 1.17 -17.20 -5.82
C ASN A 258 1.59 -18.63 -5.51
N SER A 259 0.88 -19.32 -4.62
CA SER A 259 1.16 -20.72 -4.29
C SER A 259 0.94 -21.63 -5.51
N ILE A 260 -0.14 -21.42 -6.26
CA ILE A 260 -0.41 -22.13 -7.52
C ILE A 260 0.67 -21.82 -8.56
N LEU A 261 1.07 -20.54 -8.69
CA LEU A 261 2.10 -20.16 -9.64
C LEU A 261 3.46 -20.76 -9.28
N LEU A 262 3.85 -20.70 -8.00
CA LEU A 262 5.12 -21.27 -7.52
C LEU A 262 5.16 -22.78 -7.74
N THR A 263 4.09 -23.49 -7.38
CA THR A 263 4.00 -24.95 -7.59
C THR A 263 4.02 -25.33 -9.07
N ALA A 264 3.36 -24.56 -9.95
CA ALA A 264 3.44 -24.80 -11.39
C ALA A 264 4.87 -24.64 -11.92
N TYR A 265 5.57 -23.58 -11.52
CA TYR A 265 6.95 -23.34 -11.96
C TYR A 265 7.96 -24.33 -11.36
N THR A 266 7.76 -24.81 -10.12
CA THR A 266 8.60 -25.88 -9.56
C THR A 266 8.42 -27.18 -10.34
N VAL A 267 7.19 -27.55 -10.70
CA VAL A 267 6.92 -28.73 -11.52
C VAL A 267 7.59 -28.62 -12.90
N VAL A 268 7.46 -27.47 -13.58
CA VAL A 268 8.12 -27.24 -14.88
C VAL A 268 9.64 -27.34 -14.77
N LEU A 269 10.24 -26.78 -13.71
CA LEU A 269 11.68 -26.90 -13.47
C LEU A 269 12.12 -28.36 -13.26
N LEU A 270 11.33 -29.14 -12.52
CA LEU A 270 11.64 -30.56 -12.29
C LEU A 270 11.55 -31.36 -13.59
N LEU A 271 10.56 -31.09 -14.43
CA LEU A 271 10.40 -31.74 -15.75
C LEU A 271 11.53 -31.37 -16.71
N MET A 272 11.92 -30.09 -16.73
CA MET A 272 12.94 -29.57 -17.64
C MET A 272 14.36 -29.64 -17.08
N ARG A 273 14.58 -30.34 -15.96
CA ARG A 273 15.88 -30.38 -15.25
C ARG A 273 17.06 -30.80 -16.12
N ASN A 274 16.83 -31.76 -17.03
CA ASN A 274 17.88 -32.29 -17.92
C ASN A 274 18.00 -31.49 -19.23
N HIS A 275 17.17 -30.45 -19.42
CA HIS A 275 17.18 -29.62 -20.61
C HIS A 275 18.25 -28.53 -20.50
N LEU A 276 18.99 -28.27 -21.58
CA LEU A 276 20.08 -27.28 -21.60
C LEU A 276 19.64 -25.86 -21.15
N PHE A 277 18.37 -25.52 -21.39
CA PHE A 277 17.76 -24.23 -21.02
C PHE A 277 17.37 -24.07 -19.55
N VAL A 278 17.58 -25.07 -18.68
CA VAL A 278 17.25 -24.98 -17.25
C VAL A 278 17.92 -23.78 -16.60
N TRP A 279 19.18 -23.52 -16.92
CA TRP A 279 19.97 -22.45 -16.31
C TRP A 279 19.75 -21.08 -16.94
N SER A 280 19.61 -21.00 -18.26
CA SER A 280 19.55 -19.72 -18.97
C SER A 280 18.14 -19.15 -19.13
N VAL A 281 17.10 -19.99 -19.22
CA VAL A 281 15.73 -19.54 -19.50
C VAL A 281 14.79 -19.79 -18.32
N PHE A 282 14.87 -20.96 -17.69
CA PHE A 282 13.92 -21.33 -16.64
C PHE A 282 14.32 -20.82 -15.25
N SER A 283 15.60 -20.91 -14.89
CA SER A 283 16.11 -20.47 -13.58
C SER A 283 15.85 -18.98 -13.30
N PRO A 284 16.14 -18.01 -14.21
CA PRO A 284 15.83 -16.61 -13.96
C PRO A 284 14.34 -16.38 -13.69
N LYS A 285 13.46 -16.98 -14.50
CA LYS A 285 12.00 -16.86 -14.32
C LYS A 285 11.54 -17.43 -12.99
N TYR A 286 12.11 -18.57 -12.57
CA TYR A 286 11.79 -19.15 -11.28
C TYR A 286 12.23 -18.27 -10.10
N LEU A 287 13.41 -17.64 -10.18
CA LEU A 287 13.85 -16.68 -9.16
C LEU A 287 12.88 -15.51 -9.04
N TYR A 288 12.34 -15.01 -10.15
CA TYR A 288 11.27 -14.01 -10.14
C TYR A 288 10.00 -14.52 -9.46
N VAL A 289 9.55 -15.74 -9.75
CA VAL A 289 8.38 -16.33 -9.09
C VAL A 289 8.62 -16.46 -7.58
N CYS A 290 9.79 -16.94 -7.16
CA CYS A 290 10.18 -17.00 -5.75
C CYS A 290 10.17 -15.62 -5.09
N ALA A 291 10.78 -14.62 -5.70
CA ALA A 291 10.80 -13.26 -5.17
C ALA A 291 9.40 -12.61 -5.16
N THR A 292 8.55 -12.91 -6.16
CA THR A 292 7.13 -12.49 -6.18
C THR A 292 6.34 -13.12 -5.02
N THR A 293 6.60 -14.39 -4.71
CA THR A 293 5.94 -15.06 -3.57
C THR A 293 6.39 -14.46 -2.23
N LEU A 294 7.68 -14.14 -2.08
CA LEU A 294 8.21 -13.44 -0.92
C LEU A 294 7.59 -12.03 -0.80
N CYS A 295 7.50 -11.29 -1.91
CA CYS A 295 6.84 -10.00 -1.99
C CYS A 295 5.38 -10.07 -1.54
N THR A 296 4.64 -11.06 -2.05
CA THR A 296 3.24 -11.26 -1.69
C THR A 296 3.10 -11.61 -0.21
N TYR A 297 3.95 -12.48 0.31
CA TYR A 297 3.96 -12.81 1.73
C TYR A 297 4.21 -11.58 2.61
N ILE A 298 5.24 -10.79 2.30
CA ILE A 298 5.55 -9.54 3.02
C ILE A 298 4.36 -8.57 2.98
N GLY A 299 3.80 -8.31 1.79
CA GLY A 299 2.66 -7.40 1.63
C GLY A 299 1.42 -7.87 2.40
N VAL A 300 1.08 -9.16 2.31
CA VAL A 300 -0.05 -9.74 3.05
C VAL A 300 0.18 -9.69 4.57
N CYS A 301 1.42 -9.93 5.05
CA CYS A 301 1.76 -9.77 6.46
C CYS A 301 1.56 -8.32 6.93
N ILE A 302 1.98 -7.32 6.15
CA ILE A 302 1.76 -5.90 6.48
C ILE A 302 0.25 -5.61 6.57
N VAL A 303 -0.55 -6.07 5.60
CA VAL A 303 -2.01 -5.91 5.62
C VAL A 303 -2.61 -6.58 6.86
N ALA A 304 -2.24 -7.83 7.15
CA ALA A 304 -2.77 -8.57 8.28
C ALA A 304 -2.44 -7.90 9.62
N ILE A 305 -1.19 -7.45 9.81
CA ILE A 305 -0.74 -6.78 11.04
C ILE A 305 -1.49 -5.46 11.22
N THR A 306 -1.58 -4.64 10.18
CA THR A 306 -2.20 -3.30 10.26
C THR A 306 -3.70 -3.38 10.53
N VAL A 307 -4.38 -4.33 9.89
CA VAL A 307 -5.79 -4.58 10.11
C VAL A 307 -6.03 -5.11 11.52
N THR A 308 -5.34 -6.18 11.93
CA THR A 308 -5.50 -6.77 13.27
C THR A 308 -5.17 -5.79 14.39
N TYR A 309 -4.10 -4.99 14.25
CA TYR A 309 -3.75 -3.93 15.18
C TYR A 309 -4.85 -2.87 15.28
N THR A 310 -5.40 -2.39 14.15
CA THR A 310 -6.48 -1.39 14.16
C THR A 310 -7.72 -1.92 14.88
N PHE A 311 -8.09 -3.18 14.67
CA PHE A 311 -9.20 -3.81 15.38
C PHE A 311 -8.93 -3.99 16.88
N PHE A 312 -7.71 -4.38 17.24
CA PHE A 312 -7.32 -4.51 18.64
C PHE A 312 -7.39 -3.15 19.37
N VAL A 313 -6.84 -2.10 18.77
CA VAL A 313 -6.86 -0.75 19.37
C VAL A 313 -8.28 -0.21 19.49
N THR A 314 -9.11 -0.34 18.45
CA THR A 314 -10.50 0.14 18.48
C THR A 314 -11.35 -0.60 19.52
N THR A 315 -11.17 -1.91 19.67
CA THR A 315 -11.86 -2.69 20.72
C THR A 315 -11.39 -2.32 22.13
N PHE A 316 -10.08 -2.21 22.33
CA PHE A 316 -9.49 -1.80 23.61
C PHE A 316 -9.99 -0.43 24.07
N LEU A 317 -9.98 0.57 23.17
CA LEU A 317 -10.44 1.91 23.50
C LEU A 317 -11.93 1.98 23.80
N ARG A 318 -12.75 1.13 23.15
CA ARG A 318 -14.19 1.05 23.44
C ARG A 318 -14.45 0.40 24.79
N SER A 319 -13.73 -0.67 25.12
CA SER A 319 -13.81 -1.35 26.42
C SER A 319 -13.46 -0.42 27.59
N ASN A 320 -12.36 0.33 27.49
CA ASN A 320 -11.94 1.28 28.52
C ASN A 320 -12.92 2.45 28.72
N ARG A 321 -13.73 2.78 27.71
CA ARG A 321 -14.74 3.83 27.82
C ARG A 321 -16.01 3.34 28.49
N THR A 322 -16.44 2.11 28.22
CA THR A 322 -17.59 1.49 28.90
C THR A 322 -17.34 1.33 30.40
N THR A 323 -16.14 0.92 30.81
CA THR A 323 -15.77 0.83 32.24
C THR A 323 -15.77 2.20 32.91
N ARG A 324 -15.25 3.23 32.24
CA ARG A 324 -15.24 4.60 32.79
C ARG A 324 -16.64 5.20 32.94
N HIS A 325 -17.58 4.87 32.06
CA HIS A 325 -18.98 5.32 32.20
C HIS A 325 -19.67 4.66 33.40
N ASN A 326 -19.47 3.35 33.60
CA ASN A 326 -20.06 2.59 34.70
C ASN A 326 -19.49 2.99 36.08
N ASN A 327 -18.28 3.54 36.15
CA ASN A 327 -17.67 4.00 37.40
C ASN A 327 -18.10 5.43 37.81
N ILE A 328 -18.78 6.17 36.93
CA ILE A 328 -19.21 7.56 37.17
C ILE A 328 -20.72 7.66 37.42
N SER A 329 -21.50 6.65 36.98
CA SER A 329 -22.92 6.46 37.29
C SER A 329 -23.13 5.76 38.62
#